data_AF-A0A3P6GXV9-F1
#
_entry.id   AF-A0A3P6GXV9-F1
#
_cell.length_a   1.000
_cell.length_b   1.000
_cell.length_c   1.000
_cell.angle_alpha   90.00
_cell.angle_beta   90.00
_cell.angle_gamma   90.00
#
_symmetry.space_group_name_H-M   'P 1'
#
loop_
_entity.id
_entity.type
_entity.pdbx_description
1 polymer ?
#
loop_
_entity_poly.entity_id
_entity_poly.type
_entity_poly.pdbx_seq_one_letter_code
_entity_poly.pdbx_strand_id
1 'polypeptide(L)'
;MPGRIRVVFALGQPRADVAGNLFHMNGGFDIRLPEKAGSKAVEWARRATEARERALVEADEFGDMIIGDYVDTYVNLTYKLIASHRWASAFCQDKSDVFLFIDDDYEFNAKNVLNYLNSLTKFERRQLLSGSLMTWRRVIRPFKDASRNKWAVTRYEVPWSRFPPFAWGTATFVGADVLRELVVAEAYTRFLWLDDAFMGFVAAKLPHLHFQSMKGFYLESTNNQKALITHIPFSRFRLICLEGEELSAAS
;
A
#
# COMPACT_ATOMS: atom_id res chain seq x y z
N MET A 1 -21.80 -18.84 -2.96
CA MET A 1 -21.75 -18.34 -1.56
C MET A 1 -21.37 -16.87 -1.59
N PRO A 2 -21.72 -16.03 -0.59
CA PRO A 2 -21.22 -14.65 -0.58
C PRO A 2 -19.69 -14.65 -0.52
N GLY A 3 -19.05 -13.76 -1.30
CA GLY A 3 -17.59 -13.60 -1.30
C GLY A 3 -17.07 -13.39 0.12
N ARG A 4 -15.89 -13.95 0.41
CA ARG A 4 -15.26 -13.87 1.74
C ARG A 4 -14.12 -12.87 1.70
N ILE A 5 -14.01 -12.08 2.77
CA ILE A 5 -12.92 -11.14 2.97
C ILE A 5 -12.01 -11.71 4.05
N ARG A 6 -10.71 -11.81 3.75
CA ARG A 6 -9.66 -12.11 4.73
C ARG A 6 -8.75 -10.91 4.86
N VAL A 7 -8.38 -10.58 6.08
CA VAL A 7 -7.48 -9.47 6.38
C VAL A 7 -6.19 -10.05 6.95
N VAL A 8 -5.08 -9.46 6.54
CA VAL A 8 -3.71 -9.78 6.99
C VAL A 8 -3.00 -8.45 7.23
N PHE A 9 -2.15 -8.35 8.24
CA PHE A 9 -1.39 -7.14 8.55
C PHE A 9 0.03 -7.27 8.03
N ALA A 10 0.56 -6.24 7.36
CA ALA A 10 1.92 -6.24 6.81
C ALA A 10 2.83 -5.25 7.55
N LEU A 11 3.89 -5.77 8.15
CA LEU A 11 4.82 -5.03 9.00
C LEU A 11 6.27 -5.40 8.67
N GLY A 12 7.19 -4.48 8.92
CA GLY A 12 8.63 -4.77 8.90
C GLY A 12 9.23 -4.86 10.30
N GLN A 13 10.55 -4.93 10.35
CA GLN A 13 11.33 -4.83 11.59
C GLN A 13 11.29 -3.40 12.15
N PRO A 14 11.16 -3.20 13.46
CA PRO A 14 11.17 -1.87 14.04
C PRO A 14 12.54 -1.19 13.87
N ARG A 15 12.51 0.14 13.71
CA ARG A 15 13.71 0.98 13.59
C ARG A 15 14.48 1.03 14.92
N ALA A 16 15.78 0.73 14.88
CA ALA A 16 16.65 0.70 16.07
C ALA A 16 17.30 2.05 16.43
N ASP A 17 17.28 3.04 15.54
CA ASP A 17 17.95 4.32 15.77
C ASP A 17 17.13 5.31 16.63
N VAL A 18 17.74 6.48 16.87
CA VAL A 18 17.21 7.54 17.74
C VAL A 18 16.70 8.77 16.98
N ALA A 19 16.68 8.73 15.65
CA ALA A 19 16.47 9.92 14.82
C ALA A 19 15.02 10.42 14.80
N GLY A 20 14.08 9.62 15.33
CA GLY A 20 12.67 9.98 15.42
C GLY A 20 12.08 10.26 14.03
N ASN A 21 11.56 11.47 13.84
CA ASN A 21 10.90 11.89 12.59
C ASN A 21 11.81 12.57 11.56
N LEU A 22 13.12 12.64 11.80
CA LEU A 22 14.10 13.21 10.86
C LEU A 22 14.79 12.10 10.06
N PHE A 23 14.86 12.28 8.74
CA PHE A 23 15.50 11.37 7.80
C PHE A 23 16.46 12.14 6.90
N HIS A 24 17.70 11.67 6.84
CA HIS A 24 18.73 12.22 5.95
C HIS A 24 18.70 11.43 4.63
N MET A 25 18.30 12.09 3.55
CA MET A 25 18.05 11.43 2.27
C MET A 25 19.27 11.50 1.35
N ASN A 26 19.32 10.53 0.43
CA ASN A 26 20.29 10.53 -0.65
C ASN A 26 20.13 11.81 -1.50
N GLY A 27 21.26 12.45 -1.81
CA GLY A 27 21.28 13.74 -2.51
C GLY A 27 21.28 14.97 -1.59
N GLY A 28 21.50 14.79 -0.29
CA GLY A 28 21.87 15.86 0.63
C GLY A 28 20.70 16.75 1.06
N PHE A 29 19.52 16.17 1.21
CA PHE A 29 18.36 16.87 1.76
C PHE A 29 17.72 16.07 2.89
N ASP A 30 17.02 16.78 3.76
CA ASP A 30 16.35 16.17 4.90
C ASP A 30 14.84 16.13 4.69
N ILE A 31 14.23 15.10 5.28
CA ILE A 31 12.79 14.97 5.44
C ILE A 31 12.48 15.02 6.92
N ARG A 32 11.58 15.92 7.30
CA ARG A 32 10.95 15.91 8.63
C ARG A 32 9.51 15.47 8.48
N LEU A 33 9.19 14.27 8.95
CA LEU A 33 7.82 13.75 8.88
C LEU A 33 6.89 14.56 9.80
N PRO A 34 5.79 15.11 9.26
CA PRO A 34 4.76 15.77 10.06
C PRO A 34 3.71 14.74 10.54
N GLU A 35 2.67 15.24 11.22
CA GLU A 35 1.42 14.52 11.50
C GLU A 35 1.61 13.19 12.26
N LYS A 36 0.71 12.22 12.06
CA LYS A 36 0.70 10.90 12.69
C LYS A 36 2.03 10.16 12.46
N ALA A 37 2.52 10.16 11.22
CA ALA A 37 3.77 9.46 10.86
C ALA A 37 4.98 10.00 11.64
N GLY A 38 5.09 11.33 11.77
CA GLY A 38 6.13 11.97 12.57
C GLY A 38 6.00 11.65 14.06
N SER A 39 4.79 11.81 14.62
CA SER A 39 4.52 11.53 16.04
C SER A 39 4.82 10.08 16.40
N LYS A 40 4.42 9.12 15.56
CA LYS A 40 4.70 7.69 15.78
C LYS A 40 6.19 7.38 15.67
N ALA A 41 6.89 7.98 14.71
CA ALA A 41 8.33 7.80 14.58
C ALA A 41 9.10 8.29 15.83
N VAL A 42 8.62 9.36 16.49
CA VAL A 42 9.19 9.85 17.76
C VAL A 42 8.77 8.98 18.94
N GLU A 43 7.49 8.62 19.06
CA GLU A 43 6.93 7.80 20.14
C GLU A 43 7.64 6.44 20.28
N TRP A 44 8.02 5.85 19.15
CA TRP A 44 8.67 4.54 19.07
C TRP A 44 10.19 4.61 18.92
N ALA A 45 10.78 5.81 18.92
CA ALA A 45 12.23 5.95 18.96
C ALA A 45 12.78 5.25 20.21
N ARG A 46 13.86 4.47 20.06
CA ARG A 46 14.50 3.67 21.13
C ARG A 46 13.65 2.54 21.73
N ARG A 47 12.48 2.24 21.16
CA ARG A 47 11.59 1.17 21.65
C ARG A 47 11.54 -0.03 20.71
N ALA A 48 12.63 -0.28 19.98
CA ALA A 48 12.70 -1.33 18.96
C ALA A 48 12.49 -2.73 19.54
N THR A 49 13.11 -3.03 20.70
CA THR A 49 12.94 -4.32 21.39
C THR A 49 11.48 -4.53 21.81
N GLU A 50 10.89 -3.54 22.48
CA GLU A 50 9.48 -3.59 22.90
C GLU A 50 8.53 -3.73 21.71
N ALA A 51 8.74 -2.96 20.64
CA ALA A 51 7.94 -3.03 19.42
C ALA A 51 8.01 -4.42 18.78
N ARG A 52 9.21 -5.01 18.72
CA ARG A 52 9.42 -6.36 18.18
C ARG A 52 8.72 -7.42 19.02
N GLU A 53 8.88 -7.38 20.33
CA GLU A 53 8.22 -8.33 21.25
C GLU A 53 6.71 -8.26 21.14
N ARG A 54 6.15 -7.05 21.12
CA ARG A 54 4.70 -6.84 20.96
C ARG A 54 4.19 -7.37 19.62
N ALA A 55 4.92 -7.13 18.53
CA ALA A 55 4.54 -7.62 17.22
C ALA A 55 4.59 -9.16 17.14
N LEU A 56 5.55 -9.80 17.80
CA LEU A 56 5.65 -11.26 17.84
C LEU A 56 4.56 -11.90 18.68
N VAL A 57 4.20 -11.31 19.82
CA VAL A 57 3.07 -11.78 20.65
C VAL A 57 1.75 -11.65 19.88
N GLU A 58 1.52 -10.53 19.20
CA GLU A 58 0.34 -10.35 18.36
C GLU A 58 0.29 -11.38 17.21
N ALA A 59 1.43 -11.63 16.56
CA ALA A 59 1.51 -12.61 15.48
C ALA A 59 1.20 -14.03 15.96
N ASP A 60 1.66 -14.42 17.15
CA ASP A 60 1.41 -15.72 17.76
C ASP A 60 -0.07 -15.87 18.19
N GLU A 61 -0.69 -14.79 18.67
CA GLU A 61 -2.08 -14.80 19.13
C GLU A 61 -3.09 -14.87 17.97
N PHE A 62 -2.88 -14.09 16.89
CA PHE A 62 -3.89 -13.92 15.83
C PHE A 62 -3.57 -14.64 14.52
N GLY A 63 -2.29 -14.92 14.23
CA GLY A 63 -1.88 -15.65 13.02
C GLY A 63 -2.19 -14.93 11.70
N ASP A 64 -2.44 -13.62 11.72
CA ASP A 64 -2.85 -12.82 10.57
C ASP A 64 -1.80 -11.75 10.20
N MET A 65 -0.52 -11.99 10.48
CA MET A 65 0.58 -11.04 10.24
C MET A 65 1.62 -11.57 9.26
N ILE A 66 2.07 -10.69 8.36
CA ILE A 66 3.27 -10.85 7.53
C ILE A 66 4.33 -9.91 8.10
N ILE A 67 5.42 -10.47 8.59
CA ILE A 67 6.56 -9.70 9.11
C ILE A 67 7.72 -9.83 8.13
N GLY A 68 7.99 -8.75 7.40
CA GLY A 68 9.09 -8.66 6.43
C GLY A 68 10.44 -8.31 7.07
N ASP A 69 11.51 -8.66 6.37
CA ASP A 69 12.89 -8.33 6.75
C ASP A 69 13.34 -7.01 6.10
N TYR A 70 12.71 -5.92 6.53
CA TYR A 70 13.08 -4.55 6.20
C TYR A 70 12.77 -3.65 7.38
N VAL A 71 13.46 -2.52 7.51
CA VAL A 71 13.18 -1.57 8.60
C VAL A 71 11.89 -0.80 8.28
N ASP A 72 10.86 -0.97 9.08
CA ASP A 72 9.53 -0.37 8.89
C ASP A 72 9.56 1.12 9.24
N THR A 73 9.69 1.95 8.20
CA THR A 73 9.68 3.41 8.30
C THR A 73 8.96 4.00 7.09
N TYR A 74 8.54 5.26 7.19
CA TYR A 74 7.90 5.97 6.09
C TYR A 74 8.75 5.98 4.80
N VAL A 75 10.07 6.12 4.92
CA VAL A 75 10.99 6.13 3.76
C VAL A 75 11.31 4.73 3.22
N ASN A 76 10.75 3.68 3.83
CA ASN A 76 10.90 2.28 3.42
C ASN A 76 9.54 1.64 3.07
N LEU A 77 8.47 2.42 2.92
CA LEU A 77 7.14 1.91 2.55
C LEU A 77 7.17 1.08 1.26
N THR A 78 8.03 1.43 0.30
CA THR A 78 8.20 0.66 -0.93
C THR A 78 8.66 -0.78 -0.68
N TYR A 79 9.46 -1.04 0.35
CA TYR A 79 9.82 -2.42 0.72
C TYR A 79 8.61 -3.17 1.28
N LYS A 80 7.76 -2.51 2.08
CA LYS A 80 6.50 -3.08 2.58
C LYS A 80 5.54 -3.42 1.45
N LEU A 81 5.38 -2.50 0.50
CA LEU A 81 4.59 -2.71 -0.71
C LEU A 81 5.08 -3.95 -1.48
N ILE A 82 6.37 -3.99 -1.85
CA ILE A 82 6.97 -5.10 -2.60
C ILE A 82 6.84 -6.43 -1.83
N ALA A 83 7.10 -6.43 -0.53
CA ALA A 83 6.97 -7.63 0.30
C ALA A 83 5.52 -8.14 0.34
N SER A 84 4.55 -7.23 0.50
CA SER A 84 3.12 -7.54 0.50
C SER A 84 2.66 -8.08 -0.85
N HIS A 85 3.10 -7.47 -1.95
CA HIS A 85 2.79 -7.90 -3.31
C HIS A 85 3.35 -9.29 -3.61
N ARG A 86 4.62 -9.52 -3.26
CA ARG A 86 5.27 -10.83 -3.43
C ARG A 86 4.61 -11.91 -2.60
N TRP A 87 4.27 -11.63 -1.34
CA TRP A 87 3.59 -12.60 -0.48
C TRP A 87 2.21 -12.94 -1.05
N ALA A 88 1.41 -11.93 -1.40
CA ALA A 88 0.07 -12.16 -1.97
C ALA A 88 0.14 -12.92 -3.30
N SER A 89 1.07 -12.56 -4.19
CA SER A 89 1.28 -13.27 -5.45
C SER A 89 1.76 -14.71 -5.25
N ALA A 90 2.62 -14.97 -4.27
CA ALA A 90 3.18 -16.31 -4.06
C ALA A 90 2.20 -17.26 -3.35
N PHE A 91 1.42 -16.77 -2.40
CA PHE A 91 0.65 -17.62 -1.48
C PHE A 91 -0.87 -17.56 -1.67
N CYS A 92 -1.37 -16.55 -2.40
CA CYS A 92 -2.81 -16.29 -2.55
C CYS A 92 -3.30 -16.21 -4.00
N GLN A 93 -2.41 -16.33 -5.00
CA GLN A 93 -2.77 -16.13 -6.42
C GLN A 93 -3.93 -17.02 -6.92
N ASP A 94 -3.98 -18.28 -6.48
CA ASP A 94 -5.03 -19.22 -6.87
C ASP A 94 -6.23 -19.24 -5.92
N LYS A 95 -6.17 -18.46 -4.83
CA LYS A 95 -7.21 -18.40 -3.78
C LYS A 95 -8.07 -17.15 -3.89
N SER A 96 -7.52 -16.06 -4.44
CA SER A 96 -8.15 -14.75 -4.49
C SER A 96 -8.14 -14.23 -5.94
N ASP A 97 -9.28 -13.71 -6.41
CA ASP A 97 -9.34 -13.06 -7.72
C ASP A 97 -8.77 -11.63 -7.67
N VAL A 98 -8.82 -11.00 -6.50
CA VAL A 98 -8.48 -9.58 -6.30
C VAL A 98 -7.92 -9.36 -4.89
N PHE A 99 -7.07 -8.36 -4.77
CA PHE A 99 -6.44 -7.92 -3.53
C PHE A 99 -6.76 -6.44 -3.31
N LEU A 100 -6.96 -6.06 -2.06
CA LEU A 100 -7.09 -4.67 -1.64
C LEU A 100 -5.94 -4.35 -0.69
N PHE A 101 -5.04 -3.48 -1.16
CA PHE A 101 -3.97 -2.89 -0.35
C PHE A 101 -4.49 -1.57 0.21
N ILE A 102 -4.50 -1.41 1.53
CA ILE A 102 -5.12 -0.26 2.19
C ILE A 102 -4.28 0.21 3.39
N ASP A 103 -4.17 1.53 3.53
CA ASP A 103 -3.46 2.17 4.62
C ASP A 103 -4.17 2.00 5.96
N ASP A 104 -3.40 2.21 7.04
CA ASP A 104 -3.87 1.95 8.39
C ASP A 104 -4.88 2.94 8.91
N ASP A 105 -4.89 4.14 8.37
CA ASP A 105 -5.83 5.20 8.64
C ASP A 105 -7.01 5.21 7.65
N TYR A 106 -7.31 4.06 7.03
CA TYR A 106 -8.49 3.86 6.21
C TYR A 106 -9.22 2.56 6.59
N GLU A 107 -10.53 2.56 6.40
CA GLU A 107 -11.39 1.38 6.53
C GLU A 107 -12.19 1.17 5.25
N PHE A 108 -12.56 -0.08 4.99
CA PHE A 108 -13.42 -0.47 3.88
C PHE A 108 -14.80 -0.91 4.38
N ASN A 109 -15.84 -0.59 3.62
CA ASN A 109 -17.17 -1.14 3.87
C ASN A 109 -17.28 -2.51 3.20
N ALA A 110 -17.18 -3.58 4.01
CA ALA A 110 -17.21 -4.96 3.51
C ALA A 110 -18.40 -5.26 2.57
N LYS A 111 -19.62 -4.81 2.93
CA LYS A 111 -20.81 -5.03 2.11
C LYS A 111 -20.71 -4.33 0.75
N ASN A 112 -20.27 -3.07 0.75
CA ASN A 112 -20.16 -2.30 -0.49
C ASN A 112 -19.03 -2.80 -1.38
N VAL A 113 -17.89 -3.18 -0.80
CA VAL A 113 -16.78 -3.81 -1.52
C VAL A 113 -17.23 -5.11 -2.17
N LEU A 114 -17.91 -6.00 -1.42
CA LEU A 114 -18.44 -7.24 -1.99
C LEU A 114 -19.46 -6.97 -3.10
N ASN A 115 -20.38 -6.01 -2.91
CA ASN A 115 -21.35 -5.64 -3.94
C ASN A 115 -20.67 -5.11 -5.21
N TYR A 116 -19.64 -4.28 -5.07
CA TYR A 116 -18.84 -3.77 -6.19
C TYR A 116 -18.15 -4.92 -6.94
N LEU A 117 -17.47 -5.83 -6.23
CA LEU A 117 -16.75 -6.94 -6.85
C LEU A 117 -17.69 -7.97 -7.48
N ASN A 118 -18.87 -8.18 -6.88
CA ASN A 118 -19.91 -9.05 -7.44
C ASN A 118 -20.56 -8.46 -8.70
N SER A 119 -20.44 -7.15 -8.93
CA SER A 119 -20.88 -6.50 -10.17
C SER A 119 -19.91 -6.69 -11.34
N LEU A 120 -18.70 -7.19 -11.05
CA LEU A 120 -17.66 -7.48 -12.04
C LEU A 120 -17.63 -8.98 -12.37
N THR A 121 -17.32 -9.30 -13.62
CA THR A 121 -16.97 -10.67 -14.02
C THR A 121 -15.67 -11.12 -13.36
N LYS A 122 -15.42 -12.44 -13.33
CA LYS A 122 -14.15 -12.99 -12.83
C LYS A 122 -12.94 -12.41 -13.55
N PHE A 123 -13.02 -12.28 -14.87
CA PHE A 123 -11.96 -11.70 -15.67
C PHE A 123 -11.69 -10.23 -15.28
N GLU A 124 -12.73 -9.41 -15.16
CA GLU A 124 -12.58 -8.01 -14.75
C GLU A 124 -11.98 -7.86 -13.35
N ARG A 125 -12.35 -8.72 -12.39
CA ARG A 125 -11.73 -8.73 -11.05
C ARG A 125 -10.23 -9.02 -11.11
N ARG A 126 -9.83 -10.02 -11.89
CA ARG A 126 -8.42 -10.44 -12.01
C ARG A 126 -7.56 -9.46 -12.81
N GLN A 127 -8.18 -8.63 -13.62
CA GLN A 127 -7.56 -7.55 -14.40
C GLN A 127 -7.65 -6.17 -13.73
N LEU A 128 -8.17 -6.10 -12.50
CA LEU A 128 -8.41 -4.83 -11.83
C LEU A 128 -7.10 -4.14 -11.45
N LEU A 129 -6.99 -2.85 -11.72
CA LEU A 129 -5.94 -1.98 -11.21
C LEU A 129 -6.57 -0.63 -10.93
N SER A 130 -7.10 -0.45 -9.73
CA SER A 130 -8.01 0.67 -9.43
C SER A 130 -7.70 1.31 -8.10
N GLY A 131 -7.67 2.65 -8.07
CA GLY A 131 -7.36 3.40 -6.86
C GLY A 131 -7.77 4.87 -6.95
N SER A 132 -7.40 5.64 -5.94
CA SER A 132 -7.52 7.10 -5.99
C SER A 132 -6.50 7.66 -6.97
N LEU A 133 -6.90 7.83 -8.22
CA LEU A 133 -5.98 8.10 -9.32
C LEU A 133 -5.38 9.51 -9.25
N MET A 134 -4.06 9.57 -9.11
CA MET A 134 -3.25 10.78 -9.24
C MET A 134 -2.71 10.90 -10.66
N THR A 135 -3.16 11.91 -11.40
CA THR A 135 -2.64 12.23 -12.74
C THR A 135 -1.92 13.57 -12.76
N TRP A 136 -1.00 13.75 -13.71
CA TRP A 136 -0.29 15.01 -13.95
C TRP A 136 0.51 15.57 -12.76
N ARG A 137 0.78 14.77 -11.73
CA ARG A 137 1.48 15.18 -10.52
C ARG A 137 2.90 15.64 -10.84
N ARG A 138 3.20 16.89 -10.50
CA ARG A 138 4.56 17.44 -10.59
C ARG A 138 5.44 16.83 -9.51
N VAL A 139 6.68 16.52 -9.89
CA VAL A 139 7.70 16.06 -8.96
C VAL A 139 8.08 17.21 -8.02
N ILE A 140 7.98 16.96 -6.72
CA ILE A 140 8.43 17.91 -5.70
C ILE A 140 9.94 17.79 -5.59
N ARG A 141 10.65 18.93 -5.65
CA ARG A 141 12.11 18.99 -5.52
C ARG A 141 12.51 19.40 -4.11
N PRO A 142 13.68 18.96 -3.61
CA PRO A 142 14.13 19.32 -2.27
C PRO A 142 14.19 20.83 -2.05
N PHE A 143 13.60 21.28 -0.94
CA PHE A 143 13.69 22.63 -0.41
C PHE A 143 14.73 22.67 0.71
N LYS A 144 15.25 23.87 1.00
CA LYS A 144 16.09 24.12 2.19
C LYS A 144 15.35 23.80 3.50
N ASP A 145 14.04 24.06 3.53
CA ASP A 145 13.18 23.73 4.65
C ASP A 145 12.70 22.27 4.56
N ALA A 146 13.22 21.43 5.45
CA ALA A 146 12.91 19.99 5.51
C ALA A 146 11.44 19.68 5.76
N SER A 147 10.66 20.59 6.36
CA SER A 147 9.21 20.38 6.59
C SER A 147 8.41 20.30 5.29
N ARG A 148 8.96 20.83 4.20
CA ARG A 148 8.35 20.84 2.86
C ARG A 148 8.77 19.65 2.00
N ASN A 149 9.63 18.78 2.54
CA ASN A 149 10.27 17.70 1.80
C ASN A 149 9.60 16.32 1.98
N LYS A 150 8.43 16.23 2.63
CA LYS A 150 7.71 14.96 2.90
C LYS A 150 7.59 14.03 1.68
N TRP A 151 7.53 14.60 0.47
CA TRP A 151 7.49 13.84 -0.80
C TRP A 151 8.48 14.37 -1.85
N ALA A 152 9.55 15.03 -1.40
CA ALA A 152 10.55 15.59 -2.31
C ALA A 152 11.48 14.50 -2.83
N VAL A 153 11.79 14.52 -4.12
CA VAL A 153 12.75 13.60 -4.76
C VAL A 153 13.72 14.35 -5.66
N THR A 154 14.95 13.87 -5.67
CA THR A 154 16.04 14.47 -6.45
C THR A 154 15.89 14.18 -7.95
N ARG A 155 16.64 14.92 -8.78
CA ARG A 155 16.73 14.61 -10.22
C ARG A 155 17.45 13.30 -10.52
N TYR A 156 18.28 12.83 -9.59
CA TYR A 156 18.96 11.55 -9.70
C TYR A 156 18.01 10.36 -9.49
N GLU A 157 17.06 10.50 -8.58
CA GLU A 157 15.99 9.52 -8.36
C GLU A 157 14.95 9.58 -9.46
N VAL A 158 14.44 10.79 -9.75
CA VAL A 158 13.41 11.02 -10.77
C VAL A 158 13.82 12.18 -11.67
N PRO A 159 14.34 11.92 -12.88
CA PRO A 159 14.83 12.96 -13.78
C PRO A 159 13.70 13.79 -14.39
N TRP A 160 12.51 13.21 -14.58
CA TRP A 160 11.35 13.87 -15.17
C TRP A 160 10.73 14.93 -14.25
N SER A 161 9.97 15.86 -14.83
CA SER A 161 9.26 16.91 -14.09
C SER A 161 7.91 16.45 -13.53
N ARG A 162 7.40 15.29 -13.97
CA ARG A 162 6.13 14.70 -13.57
C ARG A 162 6.27 13.21 -13.34
N PHE A 163 5.47 12.70 -12.40
CA PHE A 163 5.31 11.27 -12.21
C PHE A 163 4.39 10.68 -13.29
N PRO A 164 4.54 9.39 -13.65
CA PRO A 164 3.50 8.65 -14.35
C PRO A 164 2.20 8.62 -13.52
N PRO A 165 1.05 8.30 -14.10
CA PRO A 165 -0.17 8.07 -13.32
C PRO A 165 0.01 6.97 -12.27
N PHE A 166 -0.51 7.17 -11.07
CA PHE A 166 -0.49 6.19 -9.98
C PHE A 166 -1.72 6.31 -9.09
N ALA A 167 -2.05 5.25 -8.35
CA ALA A 167 -3.02 5.33 -7.26
C ALA A 167 -2.36 5.92 -6.01
N TRP A 168 -2.94 6.97 -5.43
CA TRP A 168 -2.51 7.51 -4.13
C TRP A 168 -2.80 6.45 -3.05
N GLY A 169 -1.83 6.24 -2.16
CA GLY A 169 -1.72 5.35 -0.99
C GLY A 169 -2.79 5.57 0.06
N THR A 170 -4.02 5.36 -0.35
CA THR A 170 -5.17 5.22 0.53
C THR A 170 -5.65 3.78 0.42
N ALA A 171 -5.99 3.38 -0.81
CA ALA A 171 -6.43 2.05 -1.16
C ALA A 171 -6.22 1.79 -2.66
N THR A 172 -5.72 0.59 -2.97
CA THR A 172 -5.61 0.10 -4.36
C THR A 172 -6.16 -1.31 -4.45
N PHE A 173 -7.12 -1.51 -5.36
CA PHE A 173 -7.50 -2.83 -5.81
C PHE A 173 -6.54 -3.30 -6.90
N VAL A 174 -6.02 -4.51 -6.73
CA VAL A 174 -5.13 -5.17 -7.69
C VAL A 174 -5.64 -6.58 -7.94
N GLY A 175 -6.00 -6.89 -9.18
CA GLY A 175 -6.41 -8.21 -9.61
C GLY A 175 -5.25 -9.21 -9.56
N ALA A 176 -5.55 -10.50 -9.40
CA ALA A 176 -4.52 -11.51 -9.22
C ALA A 176 -3.58 -11.69 -10.42
N ASP A 177 -4.07 -11.49 -11.65
CA ASP A 177 -3.23 -11.56 -12.85
C ASP A 177 -2.35 -10.32 -12.97
N VAL A 178 -2.93 -9.14 -12.70
CA VAL A 178 -2.20 -7.86 -12.63
C VAL A 178 -1.09 -7.92 -11.58
N LEU A 179 -1.38 -8.44 -10.38
CA LEU A 179 -0.41 -8.53 -9.29
C LEU A 179 0.82 -9.35 -9.69
N ARG A 180 0.62 -10.46 -10.42
CA ARG A 180 1.73 -11.29 -10.91
C ARG A 180 2.64 -10.52 -11.87
N GLU A 181 2.07 -9.72 -12.76
CA GLU A 181 2.85 -8.89 -13.68
C GLU A 181 3.58 -7.77 -12.94
N LEU A 182 2.91 -7.12 -11.97
CA LEU A 182 3.50 -6.08 -11.14
C LEU A 182 4.70 -6.61 -10.36
N VAL A 183 4.61 -7.78 -9.71
CA VAL A 183 5.73 -8.38 -8.95
C VAL A 183 6.97 -8.59 -9.83
N VAL A 184 6.77 -8.97 -11.09
CA VAL A 184 7.88 -9.08 -12.06
C VAL A 184 8.43 -7.69 -12.40
N ALA A 185 7.57 -6.74 -12.76
CA ALA A 185 8.00 -5.39 -13.12
C ALA A 185 8.68 -4.63 -11.97
N GLU A 186 8.26 -4.86 -10.72
CA GLU A 186 8.88 -4.34 -9.50
C GLU A 186 10.33 -4.77 -9.38
N ALA A 187 10.63 -6.05 -9.65
CA ALA A 187 11.99 -6.58 -9.58
C ALA A 187 12.95 -5.90 -10.56
N TYR A 188 12.45 -5.37 -11.67
CA TYR A 188 13.23 -4.64 -12.67
C TYR A 188 13.10 -3.12 -12.55
N THR A 189 12.41 -2.61 -11.53
CA THR A 189 12.20 -1.17 -11.32
C THR A 189 13.13 -0.65 -10.26
N ARG A 190 13.85 0.43 -10.62
CA ARG A 190 14.73 1.11 -9.69
C ARG A 190 13.92 1.55 -8.47
N PHE A 191 14.41 1.20 -7.29
CA PHE A 191 13.78 1.56 -6.03
C PHE A 191 13.56 3.07 -5.94
N LEU A 192 12.35 3.44 -5.52
CA LEU A 192 11.95 4.79 -5.17
C LEU A 192 11.17 4.69 -3.87
N TRP A 193 11.58 5.42 -2.85
CA TRP A 193 11.03 5.33 -1.49
C TRP A 193 9.58 5.82 -1.33
N LEU A 194 9.06 6.52 -2.34
CA LEU A 194 7.64 6.84 -2.48
C LEU A 194 6.95 5.67 -3.17
N ASP A 195 6.35 4.78 -2.39
CA ASP A 195 5.67 3.55 -2.81
C ASP A 195 4.56 3.79 -3.86
N ASP A 196 3.71 4.78 -3.65
CA ASP A 196 2.65 5.15 -4.60
C ASP A 196 3.23 5.54 -5.97
N ALA A 197 4.23 6.43 -5.95
CA ALA A 197 4.88 6.91 -7.16
C ALA A 197 5.71 5.80 -7.82
N PHE A 198 6.32 4.93 -7.01
CA PHE A 198 7.01 3.73 -7.47
C PHE A 198 6.05 2.81 -8.23
N MET A 199 4.85 2.57 -7.72
CA MET A 199 3.79 1.82 -8.42
C MET A 199 3.42 2.42 -9.76
N GLY A 200 3.40 3.74 -9.87
CA GLY A 200 3.24 4.42 -11.16
C GLY A 200 4.32 4.05 -12.17
N PHE A 201 5.59 4.01 -11.74
CA PHE A 201 6.70 3.62 -12.61
C PHE A 201 6.67 2.12 -12.97
N VAL A 202 6.26 1.27 -12.03
CA VAL A 202 6.06 -0.17 -12.26
C VAL A 202 4.98 -0.38 -13.33
N ALA A 203 3.80 0.21 -13.14
CA ALA A 203 2.69 0.11 -14.09
C ALA A 203 3.04 0.68 -15.47
N ALA A 204 3.83 1.77 -15.53
CA ALA A 204 4.26 2.36 -16.79
C ALA A 204 5.14 1.43 -17.65
N LYS A 205 5.72 0.37 -17.07
CA LYS A 205 6.45 -0.67 -17.82
C LYS A 205 5.56 -1.75 -18.41
N LEU A 206 4.29 -1.77 -18.04
CA LEU A 206 3.28 -2.73 -18.47
C LEU A 206 2.21 -1.96 -19.26
N PRO A 207 2.45 -1.68 -20.56
CA PRO A 207 1.68 -0.70 -21.32
C PRO A 207 0.20 -1.06 -21.53
N HIS A 208 -0.17 -2.33 -21.36
CA HIS A 208 -1.56 -2.80 -21.38
C HIS A 208 -2.29 -2.57 -20.06
N LEU A 209 -1.57 -2.23 -18.99
CA LEU A 209 -2.16 -1.90 -17.69
C LEU A 209 -2.39 -0.40 -17.57
N HIS A 210 -3.58 -0.05 -17.11
CA HIS A 210 -3.95 1.33 -16.83
C HIS A 210 -4.65 1.42 -15.48
N PHE A 211 -4.18 2.34 -14.63
CA PHE A 211 -4.90 2.66 -13.42
C PHE A 211 -6.28 3.21 -13.76
N GLN A 212 -7.30 2.57 -13.23
CA GLN A 212 -8.66 3.04 -13.30
C GLN A 212 -8.99 3.86 -12.05
N SER A 213 -9.74 4.95 -12.23
CA SER A 213 -10.25 5.69 -11.08
C SER A 213 -11.26 4.83 -10.32
N MET A 214 -11.05 4.68 -9.00
CA MET A 214 -11.94 3.92 -8.14
C MET A 214 -13.28 4.65 -8.00
N LYS A 215 -14.31 4.17 -8.72
CA LYS A 215 -15.69 4.63 -8.55
C LYS A 215 -16.16 4.27 -7.13
N GLY A 216 -16.52 5.25 -6.31
CA GLY A 216 -16.97 5.03 -4.93
C GLY A 216 -15.88 5.19 -3.85
N PHE A 217 -14.75 5.79 -4.20
CA PHE A 217 -13.77 6.30 -3.24
C PHE A 217 -14.26 7.64 -2.64
N TYR A 218 -14.30 7.75 -1.30
CA TYR A 218 -14.74 8.97 -0.61
C TYR A 218 -13.66 9.43 0.37
N LEU A 219 -13.14 10.64 0.13
CA LEU A 219 -12.12 11.27 0.99
C LEU A 219 -12.71 12.01 2.19
N GLU A 220 -14.02 12.30 2.21
CA GLU A 220 -14.67 13.06 3.28
C GLU A 220 -16.08 12.56 3.61
N SER A 221 -16.41 12.63 4.91
CA SER A 221 -17.58 12.09 5.60
C SER A 221 -18.93 12.67 5.16
N THR A 222 -19.40 12.33 3.97
CA THR A 222 -20.78 12.64 3.54
C THR A 222 -21.49 11.37 3.07
N ASN A 223 -22.56 11.05 3.81
CA ASN A 223 -23.50 9.93 3.61
C ASN A 223 -22.89 8.58 3.18
N ASN A 224 -22.24 7.92 4.15
CA ASN A 224 -21.40 6.71 4.07
C ASN A 224 -22.06 5.43 3.49
N GLN A 225 -23.33 5.44 3.08
CA GLN A 225 -24.02 4.20 2.71
C GLN A 225 -23.48 3.55 1.42
N LYS A 226 -22.81 4.32 0.55
CA LYS A 226 -22.28 3.83 -0.75
C LYS A 226 -20.75 3.82 -0.83
N ALA A 227 -20.05 4.26 0.22
CA ALA A 227 -18.60 4.33 0.21
C ALA A 227 -17.96 2.94 0.20
N LEU A 228 -16.92 2.76 -0.62
CA LEU A 228 -16.07 1.58 -0.57
C LEU A 228 -15.01 1.71 0.51
N ILE A 229 -14.35 2.87 0.57
CA ILE A 229 -13.23 3.19 1.44
C ILE A 229 -13.50 4.54 2.11
N THR A 230 -13.18 4.65 3.40
CA THR A 230 -13.36 5.86 4.21
C THR A 230 -12.12 6.09 5.07
N HIS A 231 -11.65 7.34 5.17
CA HIS A 231 -10.56 7.71 6.07
C HIS A 231 -11.01 7.63 7.54
N ILE A 232 -10.20 6.95 8.37
CA ILE A 232 -10.40 6.83 9.81
C ILE A 232 -9.06 7.14 10.50
N PRO A 233 -8.93 8.24 11.25
CA PRO A 233 -7.66 8.66 11.84
C PRO A 233 -7.09 7.71 12.92
N PHE A 234 -7.71 6.55 13.18
CA PHE A 234 -7.38 5.63 14.27
C PHE A 234 -7.44 4.14 13.85
N SER A 235 -6.52 3.64 13.01
CA SER A 235 -6.37 2.18 12.82
C SER A 235 -4.96 1.74 12.33
N ARG A 236 -4.79 0.41 12.19
CA ARG A 236 -3.56 -0.40 11.86
C ARG A 236 -3.55 -0.89 10.39
N PHE A 237 -2.37 -1.08 9.79
CA PHE A 237 -2.15 -1.23 8.33
C PHE A 237 -2.61 -2.59 7.82
N ARG A 238 -3.44 -2.64 6.77
CA ARG A 238 -4.16 -3.86 6.38
C ARG A 238 -3.89 -4.23 4.92
N LEU A 239 -3.43 -5.45 4.71
CA LEU A 239 -3.55 -6.17 3.46
C LEU A 239 -4.85 -6.97 3.49
N ILE A 240 -5.65 -6.92 2.42
CA ILE A 240 -6.92 -7.63 2.36
C ILE A 240 -6.96 -8.54 1.14
N CYS A 241 -7.15 -9.83 1.38
CA CYS A 241 -7.41 -10.84 0.37
C CYS A 241 -8.93 -11.04 0.21
N LEU A 242 -9.43 -11.04 -1.02
CA LEU A 242 -10.85 -11.11 -1.33
C LEU A 242 -11.12 -12.37 -2.14
N GLU A 243 -11.49 -13.44 -1.44
CA GLU A 243 -11.71 -14.77 -2.04
C GLU A 243 -13.09 -14.84 -2.71
N GLY A 244 -13.11 -15.24 -3.98
CA GLY A 244 -14.30 -15.61 -4.73
C GLY A 244 -14.20 -17.07 -5.15
N GLU A 245 -14.86 -17.98 -4.43
CA GLU A 245 -14.89 -19.39 -4.82
C GLU A 245 -16.01 -19.70 -5.81
N GLU A 246 -15.66 -20.43 -6.88
CA GLU A 246 -16.50 -21.43 -7.52
C GLU A 246 -15.60 -22.57 -8.03
N LEU A 247 -15.68 -23.76 -7.41
CA LEU A 247 -15.99 -25.04 -8.10
C LEU A 247 -16.05 -26.26 -7.15
N SER A 248 -17.19 -26.94 -7.31
CA SER A 248 -17.51 -28.36 -7.20
C SER A 248 -16.95 -29.18 -6.03
N ALA A 249 -17.91 -29.70 -5.26
CA ALA A 249 -17.83 -31.02 -4.67
C ALA A 249 -17.22 -32.03 -5.67
N ALA A 250 -16.18 -32.73 -5.23
CA ALA A 250 -15.78 -34.00 -5.79
C ALA A 250 -15.59 -34.97 -4.63
N SER A 251 -16.62 -35.82 -4.50
CA SER A 251 -16.68 -37.17 -3.89
C SER A 251 -15.80 -37.49 -2.69
#